data_AF-A0A2D6P686-F1
#
_entry.id   AF-A0A2D6P686-F1
#
_cell.length_a   1.000
_cell.length_b   1.000
_cell.length_c   1.000
_cell.angle_alpha   90.00
_cell.angle_beta   90.00
_cell.angle_gamma   90.00
#
_symmetry.space_group_name_H-M   'P 1'
#
loop_
_entity.id
_entity.type
_entity.pdbx_description
1 polymer ?
#
loop_
_entity_poly.entity_id
_entity_poly.type
_entity_poly.pdbx_seq_one_letter_code
_entity_poly.pdbx_strand_id
1 'polypeptide(L)'
;MKLMKWSEKSKGLGDTIKKITSATKLDKLAEKIAEVAGAEDCGCDKRQDKLNQMFPYAVKGNTVDEGMKIIESEERKARRERIQSKFRKRT
;
A
#
# COMPACT_ATOMS: atom_id res chain seq x y z
N MET A 1 -2.92 16.04 10.72
CA MET A 1 -2.64 15.84 9.28
C MET A 1 -2.65 14.35 9.00
N LYS A 2 -3.49 13.88 8.07
CA LYS A 2 -3.66 12.44 7.80
C LYS A 2 -2.47 11.96 6.96
N LEU A 3 -1.61 11.14 7.56
CA LEU A 3 -0.50 10.46 6.90
C LEU A 3 -1.08 9.62 5.74
N MET A 4 -0.86 10.06 4.51
CA MET A 4 -1.35 9.39 3.32
C MET A 4 -0.46 8.17 3.08
N LYS A 5 -0.96 6.99 3.45
CA LYS A 5 -0.25 5.72 3.39
C LYS A 5 -0.18 5.24 1.95
N TRP A 6 0.81 5.73 1.21
CA TRP A 6 1.04 5.39 -0.20
C TRP A 6 1.43 3.91 -0.43
N SER A 7 1.70 3.16 0.63
CA SER A 7 2.14 1.76 0.54
C SER A 7 1.00 0.74 0.47
N GLU A 8 -0.27 1.16 0.45
CA GLU A 8 -1.36 0.20 0.27
C GLU A 8 -1.37 -0.29 -1.18
N LYS A 9 -1.17 -1.61 -1.35
CA LYS A 9 -1.18 -2.26 -2.66
C LYS A 9 -2.55 -2.06 -3.29
N SER A 10 -2.56 -1.69 -4.58
CA SER A 10 -3.79 -1.59 -5.34
C SER A 10 -4.43 -2.97 -5.44
N LYS A 11 -5.68 -3.10 -5.00
CA LYS A 11 -6.48 -4.32 -5.05
C LYS A 11 -7.05 -4.56 -6.44
N GLY A 12 -7.22 -3.50 -7.24
CA GLY A 12 -7.71 -3.57 -8.61
C GLY A 12 -7.52 -2.28 -9.40
N LEU A 13 -8.18 -2.22 -10.56
CA LEU A 13 -8.08 -1.08 -11.49
C LEU A 13 -8.57 0.24 -10.88
N GLY A 14 -9.62 0.19 -10.05
CA GLY A 14 -10.16 1.36 -9.38
C GLY A 14 -9.12 2.08 -8.52
N ASP A 15 -8.33 1.32 -7.75
CA ASP A 15 -7.26 1.86 -6.91
C ASP A 15 -6.15 2.54 -7.73
N THR A 16 -5.82 1.97 -8.90
CA THR A 16 -4.82 2.55 -9.80
C THR A 16 -5.29 3.87 -10.38
N ILE A 17 -6.54 3.92 -10.86
CA ILE A 17 -7.14 5.16 -11.38
C ILE A 17 -7.17 6.21 -10.28
N LYS A 18 -7.66 5.87 -9.08
CA LYS A 18 -7.68 6.81 -7.96
C LYS A 18 -6.28 7.35 -7.63
N LYS A 19 -5.25 6.50 -7.60
CA LYS A 19 -3.88 6.95 -7.35
C LYS A 19 -3.38 7.97 -8.39
N ILE A 20 -3.60 7.69 -9.67
CA ILE A 20 -3.19 8.58 -10.76
C ILE A 20 -3.99 9.89 -10.73
N THR A 21 -5.31 9.80 -10.54
CA THR A 21 -6.24 10.94 -10.51
C THR A 21 -6.03 11.81 -9.27
N SER A 22 -5.69 11.21 -8.12
CA SER A 22 -5.31 11.93 -6.90
C SER A 22 -3.94 12.61 -7.04
N ALA A 23 -2.96 11.94 -7.65
CA ALA A 23 -1.63 12.50 -7.90
C ALA A 23 -1.70 13.71 -8.85
N THR A 24 -2.59 13.64 -9.85
CA THR A 24 -2.85 14.74 -10.79
C THR A 24 -3.88 15.76 -10.27
N LYS A 25 -4.47 15.54 -9.08
CA LYS A 25 -5.52 16.36 -8.44
C LYS A 25 -6.83 16.49 -9.24
N LEU A 26 -7.06 15.60 -10.19
CA LEU A 26 -8.29 15.55 -10.98
C LEU A 26 -9.51 15.15 -10.13
N ASP A 27 -9.32 14.43 -9.02
CA ASP A 27 -10.41 14.06 -8.10
C ASP A 27 -11.11 15.31 -7.54
N LYS A 28 -10.32 16.35 -7.19
CA LYS A 28 -10.85 17.63 -6.69
C LYS A 28 -11.61 18.40 -7.77
N LEU A 29 -11.19 18.26 -9.03
CA LEU A 29 -11.91 18.87 -10.15
C LEU A 29 -13.26 18.18 -10.35
N ALA A 30 -13.29 16.85 -10.27
CA ALA A 30 -14.51 16.07 -10.38
C ALA A 30 -15.50 16.37 -9.22
N GLU A 31 -15.00 16.55 -7.99
CA GLU A 31 -15.81 17.00 -6.85
C GLU A 31 -16.40 18.39 -7.08
N LYS A 32 -15.60 19.36 -7.53
CA LYS A 32 -16.08 20.71 -7.84
C LYS A 32 -17.12 20.74 -8.94
N ILE A 33 -16.94 19.93 -9.99
CA ILE A 33 -17.92 19.83 -11.07
C ILE A 33 -19.22 19.21 -10.54
N ALA A 34 -19.14 18.20 -9.67
CA ALA A 34 -20.32 17.61 -9.04
C ALA A 34 -21.07 18.63 -8.18
N GLU A 35 -20.38 19.40 -7.35
CA GLU A 35 -20.96 20.47 -6.54
C GLU A 35 -21.65 21.53 -7.40
N VAL A 36 -21.00 21.98 -8.48
CA VAL A 36 -21.58 22.94 -9.44
C VAL A 36 -22.79 22.35 -10.18
N ALA A 37 -22.77 21.05 -10.47
CA ALA A 37 -23.89 20.33 -11.07
C ALA A 37 -25.03 20.02 -10.09
N GLY A 38 -24.93 20.46 -8.83
CA GLY A 38 -25.94 20.23 -7.78
C GLY A 38 -25.95 18.80 -7.25
N ALA A 39 -24.90 18.02 -7.48
CA ALA A 39 -24.74 16.69 -6.91
C ALA A 39 -23.99 16.76 -5.58
N GLU A 40 -24.55 16.15 -4.53
CA GLU A 40 -23.95 16.15 -3.19
C GLU A 40 -22.68 15.29 -3.09
N ASP A 41 -22.51 14.32 -3.99
CA ASP A 41 -21.34 13.45 -4.06
C ASP A 41 -21.00 13.10 -5.51
N CYS A 42 -19.73 13.23 -5.89
CA CYS A 42 -19.23 12.79 -7.19
C CYS A 42 -19.29 11.25 -7.33
N GLY A 43 -19.30 10.51 -6.22
CA GLY A 43 -19.41 9.05 -6.17
C GLY A 43 -18.11 8.33 -6.53
N CYS A 44 -16.96 9.02 -6.44
CA CYS A 44 -15.65 8.50 -6.81
C CYS A 44 -15.30 7.19 -6.10
N ASP A 45 -15.59 7.08 -4.80
CA ASP A 45 -15.28 5.89 -4.00
C ASP A 45 -16.13 4.68 -4.41
N LYS A 46 -17.42 4.87 -4.65
CA LYS A 46 -18.31 3.79 -5.13
C LYS A 46 -17.87 3.27 -6.51
N ARG A 47 -17.42 4.18 -7.40
CA ARG A 47 -16.88 3.81 -8.72
C ARG A 47 -15.57 3.04 -8.60
N GLN A 48 -14.69 3.49 -7.71
CA GLN A 48 -13.44 2.80 -7.39
C GLN A 48 -13.71 1.36 -6.93
N ASP A 49 -14.60 1.17 -5.96
CA ASP A 49 -14.90 -0.16 -5.40
C ASP A 49 -15.50 -1.09 -6.45
N LYS A 50 -16.46 -0.59 -7.24
CA LYS A 50 -17.06 -1.36 -8.34
C LYS A 50 -16.00 -1.77 -9.38
N LEU A 51 -15.08 -0.88 -9.72
CA LEU A 51 -13.98 -1.19 -10.64
C LEU A 51 -12.99 -2.19 -10.05
N ASN A 52 -12.72 -2.12 -8.74
CA ASN A 52 -11.88 -3.09 -8.06
C ASN A 52 -12.53 -4.48 -8.02
N GLN A 53 -13.85 -4.55 -7.87
CA GLN A 53 -14.61 -5.81 -7.91
C GLN A 53 -14.64 -6.41 -9.32
N MET A 54 -14.80 -5.57 -10.35
CA MET A 54 -14.85 -6.02 -11.75
C MET A 54 -13.47 -6.38 -12.31
N PHE A 55 -12.43 -5.64 -11.92
CA PHE A 55 -11.07 -5.81 -12.40
C PHE A 55 -10.09 -5.92 -11.22
N PRO A 56 -10.17 -7.02 -10.45
CA PRO A 56 -9.25 -7.27 -9.36
C PRO A 56 -7.85 -7.58 -9.91
N TYR A 57 -6.83 -7.10 -9.23
CA TYR A 57 -5.46 -7.50 -9.52
C TYR A 57 -5.16 -8.82 -8.81
N ALA A 58 -4.52 -9.73 -9.53
CA ALA A 58 -3.98 -10.93 -8.92
C ALA A 58 -2.96 -10.49 -7.86
N VAL A 59 -3.27 -10.77 -6.60
CA VAL A 59 -2.34 -10.58 -5.49
C VAL A 59 -1.22 -11.60 -5.69
N LYS A 60 -0.21 -11.27 -6.50
CA LYS A 60 1.07 -11.97 -6.43
C LYS A 60 1.59 -11.68 -5.03
N GLY A 61 1.47 -12.70 -4.16
CA GLY A 61 1.93 -12.66 -2.78
C GLY A 61 3.30 -12.01 -2.68
N ASN A 62 3.50 -11.28 -1.59
CA ASN A 62 4.55 -10.30 -1.40
C ASN A 62 5.94 -10.93 -1.35
N THR A 63 6.55 -11.26 -2.50
CA THR A 63 7.90 -11.83 -2.51
C THR A 63 8.95 -10.89 -1.90
N VAL A 64 8.74 -9.57 -1.98
CA VAL A 64 9.66 -8.57 -1.45
C VAL A 64 9.43 -8.22 0.03
N ASP A 65 8.18 -8.04 0.47
CA ASP A 65 7.91 -7.64 1.87
C ASP A 65 8.07 -8.81 2.86
N GLU A 66 7.73 -10.05 2.46
CA GLU A 66 8.03 -11.25 3.24
C GLU A 66 9.51 -11.61 3.17
N GLY A 67 10.13 -11.48 1.99
CA GLY A 67 11.57 -11.71 1.82
C GLY A 67 12.40 -10.85 2.77
N MET A 68 12.04 -9.58 2.93
CA MET A 68 12.78 -8.66 3.80
C MET A 68 12.66 -9.03 5.29
N LYS A 69 11.51 -9.53 5.74
CA LYS A 69 11.33 -10.01 7.12
C LYS A 69 12.13 -11.28 7.40
N ILE A 70 12.21 -12.18 6.43
CA ILE A 70 13.03 -13.40 6.53
C ILE A 70 14.50 -13.02 6.67
N ILE A 71 15.01 -12.17 5.77
CA ILE A 71 16.40 -11.69 5.80
C ILE A 71 16.72 -11.03 7.15
N GLU A 72 15.85 -10.12 7.64
CA GLU A 72 16.07 -9.46 8.92
C GLU A 72 16.08 -10.45 10.11
N SER A 73 15.24 -11.49 10.05
CA SER A 73 15.19 -12.53 11.09
C SER A 73 16.46 -13.39 11.13
N GLU A 74 17.05 -13.71 9.96
CA GLU A 74 18.28 -14.48 9.85
C GLU A 74 19.49 -13.68 10.31
N GLU A 75 19.59 -12.39 9.96
CA GLU A 75 20.65 -11.52 10.43
C GLU A 75 20.63 -11.35 11.96
N ARG A 76 19.44 -11.21 12.56
CA ARG A 76 19.27 -11.17 14.02
C ARG A 76 19.72 -12.47 14.69
N LYS A 77 19.44 -13.63 14.07
CA LYS A 77 19.90 -14.93 14.58
C LYS A 77 21.42 -15.07 14.50
N ALA A 78 22.01 -14.76 13.35
CA ALA A 78 23.46 -14.78 13.15
C ALA A 78 24.22 -13.82 14.08
N ARG A 79 23.61 -12.66 14.42
CA ARG A 79 24.17 -11.72 15.41
C ARG A 79 24.15 -12.31 16.83
N ARG A 80 23.07 -12.97 17.24
CA ARG A 80 22.96 -13.63 18.55
C ARG A 80 23.98 -14.76 18.71
N GLU A 81 24.16 -15.59 17.69
CA GLU A 81 25.14 -16.68 17.68
C GLU A 81 26.59 -16.16 17.73
N ARG A 82 26.88 -15.05 17.03
CA ARG A 82 28.18 -14.36 17.15
C ARG A 82 28.45 -13.82 18.55
N ILE A 83 27.43 -13.29 19.23
CA ILE A 83 27.57 -12.81 20.61
C ILE A 83 27.78 -13.98 21.58
N GLN A 84 26.99 -15.05 21.43
CA GLN A 84 27.08 -16.24 22.27
C GLN A 84 28.43 -16.96 22.10
N SER A 85 28.92 -17.07 20.87
CA SER A 85 30.24 -17.67 20.60
C SER A 85 31.40 -16.82 21.13
N LYS A 86 31.29 -15.48 21.12
CA LYS A 86 32.26 -14.59 21.78
C LYS A 86 32.24 -14.75 23.31
N PHE A 87 31.08 -14.95 23.90
CA PHE A 87 30.96 -15.17 25.35
C PHE A 87 31.57 -16.51 25.76
N ARG A 88 31.27 -17.59 25.01
CA ARG A 88 31.80 -18.94 25.27
C ARG A 88 33.33 -19.07 25.09
N LYS A 89 33.94 -18.21 24.27
CA LYS A 89 35.42 -18.16 24.11
C LYS A 89 36.11 -17.32 25.18
N ARG A 90 35.36 -16.61 26.02
CA ARG A 90 35.86 -15.72 27.07
C ARG A 90 35.78 -16.36 28.46
N THR A 91 34.94 -17.39 28.62
CA THR A 91 34.91 -18.34 29.75
C THR A 91 35.87 -19.48 29.51
#